data_AF-A0A7S4FLD1-F1
#
_entry.id   AF-A0A7S4FLD1-F1
#
_cell.length_a   1.000
_cell.length_b   1.000
_cell.length_c   1.000
_cell.angle_alpha   90.00
_cell.angle_beta   90.00
_cell.angle_gamma   90.00
#
_symmetry.space_group_name_H-M   'P 1'
#
loop_
_entity.id
_entity.type
_entity.pdbx_description
1 polymer ?
#
loop_
_entity_poly.entity_id
_entity_poly.type
_entity_poly.pdbx_seq_one_letter_code
_entity_poly.pdbx_strand_id
1 'polypeptide(L)'
;LGTVVVVLSFIWFLFAVLGVQLLMGRYGACVDTEVGEPMELNEVDCVGGTLRWESPRWDFDNIFVAFVTLTIVALGEGWASIMWQAIDSTGQGTYPRPNASPWYGVFFIAFVVFGSFLALDLFIGTLLDAFMENS
;
A
#
# COMPACT_ATOMS: atom_id res chain seq x y z
N LEU A 1 11.62 5.35 -24.28
CA LEU A 1 11.27 5.98 -22.98
C LEU A 1 9.80 6.41 -22.88
N GLY A 2 9.29 7.29 -23.76
CA GLY A 2 7.90 7.81 -23.65
C GLY A 2 6.79 6.75 -23.57
N THR A 3 6.80 5.73 -24.44
CA THR A 3 5.80 4.65 -24.43
C THR A 3 5.83 3.83 -23.13
N VAL A 4 7.01 3.61 -22.57
CA VAL A 4 7.19 2.85 -21.32
C VAL A 4 6.58 3.63 -20.16
N VAL A 5 6.86 4.92 -20.04
CA VAL A 5 6.29 5.78 -18.98
C VAL A 5 4.76 5.82 -19.03
N VAL A 6 4.17 5.87 -20.24
CA VAL A 6 2.71 5.87 -20.41
C VAL A 6 2.10 4.54 -19.96
N VAL A 7 2.69 3.41 -20.37
CA VAL A 7 2.23 2.08 -19.96
C VAL A 7 2.36 1.89 -18.44
N LEU A 8 3.48 2.33 -17.85
CA LEU A 8 3.71 2.30 -16.41
C LEU A 8 2.66 3.10 -15.65
N SER A 9 2.38 4.32 -16.10
CA SER A 9 1.38 5.20 -15.49
C SER A 9 -0.01 4.56 -15.50
N PHE A 10 -0.37 3.88 -16.60
CA PHE A 10 -1.64 3.17 -16.70
C PHE A 10 -1.71 1.95 -15.78
N ILE A 11 -0.65 1.14 -15.72
CA ILE A 11 -0.57 0.00 -14.80
C ILE A 11 -0.69 0.47 -13.35
N TRP A 12 0.06 1.52 -12.96
CA TRP A 12 0.00 2.10 -11.62
C TRP A 12 -1.40 2.57 -11.25
N PHE A 13 -2.09 3.20 -12.20
CA PHE A 13 -3.47 3.63 -12.00
C PHE A 13 -4.42 2.45 -11.78
N LEU A 14 -4.28 1.37 -12.55
CA LEU A 14 -5.09 0.16 -12.35
C LEU A 14 -4.86 -0.47 -10.97
N PHE A 15 -3.60 -0.59 -10.54
CA PHE A 15 -3.27 -1.09 -9.20
C PHE A 15 -3.79 -0.17 -8.09
N ALA A 16 -3.77 1.15 -8.29
CA ALA A 16 -4.33 2.10 -7.33
C ALA A 16 -5.85 1.93 -7.19
N VAL A 17 -6.58 1.83 -8.31
CA VAL A 17 -8.04 1.62 -8.29
C VAL A 17 -8.39 0.28 -7.65
N LEU A 18 -7.68 -0.80 -8.00
CA LEU A 18 -7.87 -2.11 -7.39
C LEU A 18 -7.56 -2.10 -5.89
N GLY A 19 -6.47 -1.44 -5.48
CA GLY A 19 -6.09 -1.30 -4.08
C GLY A 19 -7.18 -0.61 -3.25
N VAL A 20 -7.70 0.53 -3.73
CA VAL A 20 -8.82 1.23 -3.08
C VAL A 20 -10.05 0.33 -2.97
N GLN A 21 -10.44 -0.36 -4.05
CA GLN A 21 -11.62 -1.25 -4.03
C GLN A 21 -11.50 -2.41 -3.03
N LEU A 22 -10.29 -2.94 -2.84
CA LEU A 22 -10.07 -4.08 -1.95
C LEU A 22 -9.91 -3.67 -0.49
N LEU A 23 -9.29 -2.51 -0.24
CA LEU A 23 -8.73 -2.14 1.06
C LEU A 23 -9.30 -0.87 1.68
N MET A 24 -10.24 -0.19 1.02
CA MET A 24 -10.90 0.99 1.57
C MET A 24 -11.52 0.69 2.94
N GLY A 25 -11.17 1.50 3.94
CA GLY A 25 -11.66 1.47 5.31
C GLY A 25 -11.14 0.29 6.14
N ARG A 26 -10.20 -0.51 5.63
CA ARG A 26 -9.73 -1.74 6.29
C ARG A 26 -8.50 -1.56 7.18
N TYR A 27 -7.80 -0.44 7.05
CA TYR A 27 -6.57 -0.15 7.79
C TYR A 27 -6.81 0.53 9.14
N GLY A 28 -8.07 0.86 9.47
CA GLY A 28 -8.41 1.56 10.70
C GLY A 28 -8.13 0.71 11.95
N ALA A 29 -7.64 1.38 12.99
CA ALA A 29 -7.48 0.80 14.32
C ALA A 29 -7.96 1.78 15.39
N CYS A 30 -8.44 1.25 16.51
CA CYS A 30 -8.76 2.07 17.68
C CYS A 30 -7.48 2.36 18.46
N VAL A 31 -7.17 3.64 18.69
CA VAL A 31 -5.97 4.08 19.42
C VAL A 31 -6.39 4.95 20.60
N ASP A 32 -5.76 4.73 21.75
CA ASP A 32 -5.89 5.62 22.90
C ASP A 32 -4.92 6.81 22.78
N THR A 33 -5.45 8.03 22.81
CA THR A 33 -4.66 9.27 22.70
C THR A 33 -3.75 9.54 23.89
N GLU A 34 -3.95 8.91 25.04
CA GLU A 34 -3.06 9.05 26.21
C GLU A 34 -1.88 8.07 26.18
N VAL A 35 -2.12 6.85 25.71
CA VAL A 35 -1.14 5.75 25.73
C VAL A 35 -0.42 5.60 24.39
N GLY A 36 -1.11 5.89 23.29
CA GLY A 36 -0.60 5.75 21.92
C GLY A 36 -0.57 4.32 21.38
N GLU A 37 -1.16 3.36 22.08
CA GLU A 37 -1.18 1.94 21.70
C GLU A 37 -2.53 1.53 21.07
N PRO A 38 -2.54 0.62 20.08
CA PRO A 38 -3.76 0.11 19.48
C PRO A 38 -4.51 -0.81 20.47
N MET A 39 -5.81 -0.62 20.57
CA MET A 39 -6.70 -1.42 21.40
C MET A 39 -7.47 -2.44 20.57
N GLU A 40 -7.75 -3.60 21.15
CA GLU A 40 -8.52 -4.69 20.54
C GLU A 40 -10.04 -4.38 20.49
N LEU A 41 -10.41 -3.24 19.92
CA LEU A 41 -11.77 -2.70 19.85
C LEU A 41 -12.19 -2.51 18.40
N ASN A 42 -13.45 -2.82 18.10
CA ASN A 42 -14.06 -2.46 16.82
C ASN A 42 -14.40 -0.98 16.81
N GLU A 43 -14.67 -0.42 15.62
CA GLU A 43 -15.02 0.98 15.43
C GLU A 43 -16.24 1.40 16.27
N VAL A 44 -17.26 0.53 16.35
CA VAL A 44 -18.48 0.76 17.14
C VAL A 44 -18.24 0.81 18.64
N ASP A 45 -17.17 0.17 19.12
CA ASP A 45 -16.80 0.11 20.54
C ASP A 45 -15.71 1.15 20.87
N CYS A 46 -15.09 1.75 19.85
CA CYS A 46 -14.07 2.79 19.94
C CYS A 46 -14.70 4.17 20.21
N VAL A 47 -15.51 4.25 21.27
CA VAL A 47 -16.25 5.46 21.62
C VAL A 47 -16.00 5.82 23.08
N GLY A 48 -15.36 6.96 23.32
CA GLY A 48 -15.15 7.47 24.68
C GLY A 48 -13.91 8.35 24.81
N GLY A 49 -13.93 9.26 25.79
CA GLY A 49 -12.85 10.16 26.22
C GLY A 49 -11.65 10.30 25.28
N THR A 50 -10.68 9.39 25.45
CA THR A 50 -9.36 9.42 24.81
C THR A 50 -9.24 8.47 23.62
N LEU A 51 -10.26 7.68 23.29
CA LEU A 51 -10.24 6.71 22.20
C LEU A 51 -10.57 7.36 20.86
N ARG A 52 -9.79 7.06 19.82
CA ARG A 52 -10.04 7.49 18.45
C ARG A 52 -9.82 6.36 17.46
N TRP A 53 -10.72 6.27 16.49
CA TRP A 53 -10.53 5.43 15.32
C TRP A 53 -9.71 6.19 14.29
N GLU A 54 -8.47 5.76 14.05
CA GLU A 54 -7.55 6.42 13.14
C GLU A 54 -6.97 5.40 12.14
N SER A 55 -6.88 5.82 10.88
CA SER A 55 -6.17 5.08 9.83
C SER A 55 -4.68 5.47 9.86
N PRO A 56 -3.77 4.52 9.61
CA PRO A 56 -2.34 4.80 9.47
C PRO A 56 -2.08 5.72 8.28
N ARG A 57 -0.95 6.44 8.31
CA ARG A 57 -0.56 7.41 7.28
C ARG A 57 -0.55 6.86 5.85
N TRP A 58 -0.28 5.56 5.70
CA TRP A 58 -0.22 4.86 4.42
C TRP A 58 -1.41 3.92 4.30
N ASP A 59 -2.50 4.45 3.75
CA ASP A 59 -3.76 3.75 3.59
C ASP A 59 -4.18 3.63 2.10
N PHE A 60 -5.35 3.04 1.88
CA PHE A 60 -6.02 2.90 0.60
C PHE A 60 -7.44 3.51 0.62
N ASP A 61 -7.70 4.49 1.50
CA ASP A 61 -9.02 5.11 1.65
C ASP A 61 -9.30 6.11 0.52
N ASN A 62 -8.23 6.72 -0.01
CA ASN A 62 -8.29 7.68 -1.11
C ASN A 62 -7.35 7.28 -2.24
N ILE A 63 -7.75 7.51 -3.49
CA ILE A 63 -6.93 7.15 -4.66
C ILE A 63 -5.56 7.85 -4.68
N PHE A 64 -5.49 9.10 -4.20
CA PHE A 64 -4.23 9.84 -4.14
C PHE A 64 -3.28 9.25 -3.10
N VAL A 65 -3.79 8.93 -1.90
CA VAL A 65 -3.00 8.30 -0.84
C VAL A 65 -2.58 6.90 -1.28
N ALA A 66 -3.48 6.12 -1.88
CA ALA A 66 -3.17 4.82 -2.46
C ALA A 66 -2.05 4.89 -3.50
N PHE A 67 -2.03 5.93 -4.36
CA PHE A 67 -0.95 6.13 -5.32
C PHE A 67 0.40 6.36 -4.62
N VAL A 68 0.43 7.24 -3.59
CA VAL A 68 1.62 7.49 -2.78
C VAL A 68 2.08 6.21 -2.05
N THR A 69 1.15 5.48 -1.45
CA THR A 69 1.40 4.20 -0.78
C THR A 69 2.02 3.19 -1.75
N LEU A 70 1.47 3.05 -2.97
CA LEU A 70 2.03 2.17 -4.00
C LEU A 70 3.41 2.63 -4.48
N THR A 71 3.65 3.94 -4.58
CA THR A 71 4.99 4.46 -4.88
C THR A 71 5.99 4.07 -3.80
N ILE A 72 5.66 4.23 -2.52
CA ILE A 72 6.50 3.84 -1.39
C ILE A 72 6.78 2.32 -1.40
N VAL A 73 5.74 1.52 -1.70
CA VAL A 73 5.88 0.07 -1.85
C VAL A 73 6.84 -0.28 -2.99
N ALA A 74 6.75 0.39 -4.14
CA ALA A 74 7.66 0.18 -5.27
C ALA A 74 9.10 0.63 -4.99
N LEU A 75 9.28 1.64 -4.12
CA LEU A 75 10.59 2.05 -3.63
C LEU A 75 11.18 1.03 -2.62
N GLY A 76 10.37 0.08 -2.15
CA GLY A 76 10.80 -0.94 -1.19
C GLY A 76 10.92 -0.43 0.25
N GLU A 77 10.44 0.78 0.54
CA GLU A 77 10.49 1.34 1.90
C GLU A 77 9.22 0.96 2.66
N GLY A 78 9.34 0.26 3.78
CA GLY A 78 8.19 -0.06 4.64
C GLY A 78 7.09 -0.90 3.98
N TRP A 79 7.30 -1.44 2.78
CA TRP A 79 6.29 -2.18 2.03
C TRP A 79 5.77 -3.42 2.77
N ALA A 80 6.65 -4.10 3.51
CA ALA A 80 6.30 -5.27 4.28
C ALA A 80 5.32 -4.93 5.41
N SER A 81 5.49 -3.80 6.11
CA SER A 81 4.55 -3.41 7.17
C SER A 81 3.20 -2.99 6.61
N ILE A 82 3.17 -2.32 5.45
CA ILE A 82 1.92 -1.96 4.75
C ILE A 82 1.18 -3.22 4.29
N MET A 83 1.91 -4.21 3.79
CA MET A 83 1.37 -5.51 3.38
C MET A 83 0.83 -6.31 4.58
N TRP A 84 1.58 -6.38 5.69
CA TRP A 84 1.16 -7.10 6.89
C TRP A 84 -0.12 -6.49 7.48
N GLN A 85 -0.21 -5.16 7.53
CA GLN A 85 -1.45 -4.48 7.91
C GLN A 85 -2.64 -4.85 7.01
N ALA A 86 -2.41 -5.04 5.71
CA ALA A 86 -3.43 -5.51 4.79
C ALA A 86 -3.88 -6.95 5.09
N ILE A 87 -2.93 -7.85 5.35
CA ILE A 87 -3.16 -9.27 5.66
C ILE A 87 -3.92 -9.44 6.98
N ASP A 88 -3.63 -8.58 7.94
CA ASP A 88 -4.26 -8.62 9.25
C ASP A 88 -5.66 -7.96 9.23
N SER A 89 -6.04 -7.29 8.14
CA SER A 89 -7.36 -6.69 8.03
C SER A 89 -8.47 -7.75 7.95
N THR A 90 -9.49 -7.60 8.79
CA THR A 90 -10.65 -8.50 8.86
C THR A 90 -11.81 -7.96 8.02
N GLY A 91 -12.08 -6.66 8.14
CA GLY A 91 -13.21 -5.96 7.52
C GLY A 91 -13.16 -4.46 7.82
N GLN A 92 -14.14 -3.73 7.28
CA GLN A 92 -14.29 -2.31 7.60
C GLN A 92 -14.82 -2.15 9.03
N GLY A 93 -14.19 -1.27 9.81
CA GLY A 93 -14.61 -0.96 11.17
C GLY A 93 -14.39 -2.09 12.20
N THR A 94 -13.63 -3.12 11.85
CA THR A 94 -13.33 -4.25 12.73
C THR A 94 -11.86 -4.27 13.11
N TYR A 95 -11.57 -4.66 14.34
CA TYR A 95 -10.18 -4.80 14.80
C TYR A 95 -9.39 -5.79 13.92
N PRO A 96 -8.20 -5.43 13.44
CA PRO A 96 -7.35 -6.32 12.65
C PRO A 96 -6.93 -7.54 13.47
N ARG A 97 -6.93 -8.72 12.84
CA ARG A 97 -6.49 -9.97 13.48
C ARG A 97 -5.35 -10.58 12.66
N PRO A 98 -4.31 -11.11 13.33
CA PRO A 98 -3.20 -11.75 12.64
C PRO A 98 -3.66 -12.79 11.62
N ASN A 99 -3.22 -12.64 10.37
CA ASN A 99 -3.53 -13.56 9.25
C ASN A 99 -5.03 -13.75 8.94
N ALA A 100 -5.86 -12.72 9.15
CA ALA A 100 -7.29 -12.80 8.83
C ALA A 100 -7.55 -12.96 7.32
N SER A 101 -6.76 -12.30 6.47
CA SER A 101 -7.00 -12.22 5.04
C SER A 101 -5.70 -12.31 4.22
N PRO A 102 -5.03 -13.48 4.21
CA PRO A 102 -3.73 -13.66 3.55
C PRO A 102 -3.77 -13.41 2.03
N TRP A 103 -4.95 -13.44 1.41
CA TRP A 103 -5.13 -13.17 -0.02
C TRP A 103 -4.66 -11.77 -0.43
N TYR A 104 -4.80 -10.75 0.43
CA TYR A 104 -4.32 -9.41 0.12
C TYR A 104 -2.80 -9.33 0.04
N GLY A 105 -2.07 -10.23 0.72
CA GLY A 105 -0.61 -10.33 0.58
C GLY A 105 -0.18 -10.64 -0.86
N VAL A 106 -0.95 -11.45 -1.58
CA VAL A 106 -0.67 -11.78 -2.99
C VAL A 106 -0.71 -10.54 -3.89
N PHE A 107 -1.61 -9.59 -3.61
CA PHE A 107 -1.70 -8.32 -4.33
C PHE A 107 -0.41 -7.50 -4.20
N PHE A 108 0.12 -7.34 -2.98
CA PHE A 108 1.37 -6.59 -2.76
C PHE A 108 2.58 -7.30 -3.36
N ILE A 109 2.69 -8.62 -3.19
CA ILE A 109 3.78 -9.39 -3.77
C ILE A 109 3.77 -9.31 -5.29
N ALA A 110 2.60 -9.46 -5.91
CA ALA A 110 2.47 -9.31 -7.36
C ALA A 110 2.92 -7.90 -7.81
N PHE A 111 2.44 -6.86 -7.13
CA PHE A 111 2.81 -5.47 -7.44
C PHE A 111 4.32 -5.23 -7.30
N VAL A 112 4.96 -5.69 -6.22
CA VAL A 112 6.41 -5.55 -6.01
C VAL A 112 7.20 -6.29 -7.08
N VAL A 113 6.79 -7.51 -7.45
CA VAL A 113 7.45 -8.29 -8.51
C VAL A 113 7.35 -7.56 -9.85
N PHE A 114 6.14 -7.13 -10.24
CA PHE A 114 5.95 -6.38 -11.48
C PHE A 114 6.74 -5.07 -11.47
N GLY A 115 6.65 -4.29 -10.39
CA GLY A 115 7.37 -3.03 -10.23
C GLY A 115 8.89 -3.19 -10.28
N SER A 116 9.42 -4.27 -9.69
CA SER A 116 10.85 -4.55 -9.68
C SER A 116 11.38 -4.91 -11.08
N PHE A 117 10.67 -5.77 -11.82
CA PHE A 117 11.03 -6.08 -13.21
C PHE A 117 11.03 -4.82 -14.08
N LEU A 118 10.01 -3.98 -13.92
CA LEU A 118 9.89 -2.74 -14.67
C LEU A 118 10.98 -1.71 -14.31
N ALA A 119 11.38 -1.61 -13.05
CA ALA A 119 12.48 -0.76 -12.62
C ALA A 119 13.83 -1.23 -13.20
N LEU A 120 14.05 -2.55 -13.25
CA LEU A 120 15.23 -3.14 -13.88
C LEU A 120 15.26 -2.86 -15.39
N ASP A 121 14.14 -3.04 -16.08
CA ASP A 121 14.03 -2.76 -17.52
C ASP A 121 14.32 -1.28 -17.84
N LEU A 122 13.83 -0.36 -17.01
CA LEU A 122 14.13 1.07 -17.16
C LEU A 122 15.61 1.36 -16.90
N PHE A 123 16.19 0.79 -15.84
CA PHE A 123 17.61 0.97 -15.51
C PHE A 123 18.51 0.47 -16.64
N ILE A 124 18.26 -0.74 -17.15
CA ILE A 124 18.98 -1.31 -18.29
C ILE A 124 18.84 -0.42 -19.52
N GLY A 125 17.63 0.08 -19.81
CA GLY A 125 17.39 1.00 -20.92
C GLY A 125 18.27 2.25 -20.85
N THR A 126 18.30 2.92 -19.70
CA THR A 126 19.12 4.14 -19.52
C THR A 126 20.62 3.87 -19.60
N LEU A 127 21.06 2.71 -19.12
CA LEU A 127 22.46 2.30 -19.17
C LEU A 127 22.91 2.06 -20.62
N LEU A 128 22.08 1.36 -21.41
CA LEU A 128 22.36 1.10 -22.82
C LEU A 128 22.42 2.39 -23.63
N ASP A 129 21.49 3.31 -23.41
CA ASP A 129 21.49 4.62 -24.07
C ASP A 129 22.79 5.39 -23.77
N ALA A 130 23.26 5.37 -22.52
CA ALA A 130 24.50 6.03 -22.10
C ALA A 130 25.78 5.39 -22.71
N PHE A 131 25.77 4.09 -22.97
CA PHE A 131 26.88 3.42 -23.65
C PHE A 131 26.90 3.71 -25.15
N MET A 132 25.73 3.80 -25.79
CA MET A 132 25.62 4.13 -27.22
C MET A 132 25.93 5.60 -27.52
N GLU A 133 25.70 6.53 -26.59
CA GLU A 133 26.02 7.95 -26.77
C GLU A 133 27.53 8.25 -26.67
N ASN A 134 28.30 7.38 -26.00
CA ASN A 134 29.75 7.52 -25.81
C ASN A 134 30.61 6.74 -26.82
N SER A 135 30.03 6.18 -27.88
CA SER A 135 30.72 5.50 -28.99
C SER A 135 30.37 6.10 -30.34
#